data_AF-A0A2V8SHK3-F1
#
_entry.id   AF-A0A2V8SHK3-F1
#
_cell.length_a   1.000
_cell.length_b   1.000
_cell.length_c   1.000
_cell.angle_alpha   90.00
_cell.angle_beta   90.00
_cell.angle_gamma   90.00
#
_symmetry.space_group_name_H-M   'P 1'
#
loop_
_entity.id
_entity.type
_entity.pdbx_description
1 polymer ?
#
loop_
_entity_poly.entity_id
_entity_poly.type
_entity_poly.pdbx_seq_one_letter_code
_entity_poly.pdbx_strand_id
1 'polypeptide(L)'
;MTRNGNINKIWSAGFWLVGFMFIGLAHVDAQVRGLYPLGISATNSGVTPEPGFSFSTYLAIYTRSKLKGPNGEVTATGKQSVVMDLNTLAWVSKKEFLGGAKFSAMASIPVANNSLTNDLTGPVSGGSGLADSFYQPFILGWNKKRFAVRTTYGFLAPTGSYKLGANNNVGSGYWTHIVSSGQTFFLTKNKATTVSTFQMYEWHTEQKGTKIHPGQTINLDYSVMQAIPIRENIRLQIGLVGYNTRQTTDKTGPTITLEQSKAHYAANAIGFATNLNLPEKVNVGFKYFQEFGNRNTFQGYSVQAVAGIRF
;
A
#
# COMPACT_ATOMS: atom_id res chain seq x y z
N MET A 1 -38.70 48.27 -64.57
CA MET A 1 -39.77 47.34 -64.14
C MET A 1 -39.19 45.95 -64.29
N THR A 2 -38.81 45.23 -63.25
CA THR A 2 -39.69 44.59 -62.25
C THR A 2 -38.99 44.45 -60.88
N ARG A 3 -39.81 44.19 -59.88
CA ARG A 3 -39.62 44.38 -58.43
C ARG A 3 -39.54 43.01 -57.73
N ASN A 4 -39.13 43.03 -56.45
CA ASN A 4 -39.23 42.00 -55.40
C ASN A 4 -37.99 41.09 -55.27
N GLY A 5 -37.38 40.85 -54.12
CA GLY A 5 -37.77 41.09 -52.72
C GLY A 5 -37.75 39.76 -51.96
N ASN A 6 -36.78 39.54 -51.07
CA ASN A 6 -37.04 39.02 -49.71
C ASN A 6 -35.78 38.90 -48.84
N ILE A 7 -35.98 39.33 -47.61
CA ILE A 7 -35.08 39.33 -46.45
C ILE A 7 -35.37 38.05 -45.63
N ASN A 8 -34.30 37.45 -45.07
CA ASN A 8 -34.21 36.64 -43.83
C ASN A 8 -33.52 35.27 -44.01
N LYS A 9 -32.31 35.16 -43.46
CA LYS A 9 -31.93 34.06 -42.54
C LYS A 9 -30.63 34.42 -41.80
N ILE A 10 -30.79 34.79 -40.54
CA ILE A 10 -29.81 34.71 -39.45
C ILE A 10 -29.24 33.29 -39.41
N TRP A 11 -27.93 33.08 -39.26
CA TRP A 11 -27.31 32.07 -38.37
C TRP A 11 -25.79 32.35 -38.23
N SER A 12 -25.44 32.77 -37.01
CA SER A 12 -24.20 32.61 -36.23
C SER A 12 -22.96 31.92 -36.85
N ALA A 13 -21.83 32.62 -36.70
CA ALA A 13 -20.56 32.21 -36.09
C ALA A 13 -20.07 30.75 -36.27
N GLY A 14 -18.88 30.63 -36.85
CA GLY A 14 -18.06 29.40 -36.79
C GLY A 14 -16.58 29.74 -36.98
N PHE A 15 -15.96 30.33 -35.96
CA PHE A 15 -14.50 30.44 -35.84
C PHE A 15 -13.94 29.02 -35.62
N TRP A 16 -13.21 28.49 -36.60
CA TRP A 16 -12.44 27.26 -36.43
C TRP A 16 -11.15 27.59 -35.65
N LEU A 17 -11.21 27.44 -34.33
CA LEU A 17 -10.02 27.32 -33.47
C LEU A 17 -9.52 25.88 -33.57
N VAL A 18 -8.51 25.65 -34.41
CA VAL A 18 -7.68 24.44 -34.34
C VAL A 18 -6.78 24.58 -33.11
N GLY A 19 -7.28 24.10 -31.98
CA GLY A 19 -6.49 23.94 -30.76
C GLY A 19 -5.56 22.74 -30.92
N PHE A 20 -4.28 23.00 -31.18
CA PHE A 20 -3.23 22.01 -30.97
C PHE A 20 -3.16 21.69 -29.47
N MET A 21 -3.79 20.60 -29.04
CA MET A 21 -3.48 19.97 -27.76
C MET A 21 -2.06 19.43 -27.84
N PHE A 22 -1.11 20.18 -27.29
CA PHE A 22 0.16 19.61 -26.84
C PHE A 22 -0.18 18.61 -25.72
N ILE A 23 -0.32 17.34 -26.07
CA ILE A 23 -0.22 16.25 -25.11
C ILE A 23 1.26 16.23 -24.71
N GLY A 24 1.59 16.97 -23.66
CA GLY A 24 2.86 16.80 -22.99
C GLY A 24 2.97 15.33 -22.59
N LEU A 25 3.98 14.65 -23.12
CA LEU A 25 4.43 13.35 -22.63
C LEU A 25 4.87 13.56 -21.18
N ALA A 26 3.92 13.54 -20.25
CA ALA A 26 4.20 13.47 -18.84
C ALA A 26 5.08 12.24 -18.66
N HIS A 27 6.35 12.49 -18.32
CA HIS A 27 7.27 11.42 -17.95
C HIS A 27 6.58 10.62 -16.86
N VAL A 28 6.39 9.32 -17.11
CA VAL A 28 5.89 8.39 -16.11
C VAL A 28 7.01 8.18 -15.12
N ASP A 29 7.21 9.18 -14.25
CA ASP A 29 8.11 9.05 -13.12
C ASP A 29 7.61 7.89 -12.27
N ALA A 30 8.54 7.01 -11.88
CA ALA A 30 8.29 5.88 -10.98
C ALA A 30 7.40 6.36 -9.82
N GLN A 31 6.26 5.69 -9.62
CA GLN A 31 5.16 6.19 -8.79
C GLN A 31 5.67 6.69 -7.42
N VAL A 32 5.79 8.02 -7.28
CA VAL A 32 6.29 8.68 -6.07
C VAL A 32 5.17 8.69 -5.03
N ARG A 33 5.05 7.60 -4.28
CA ARG A 33 4.05 7.34 -3.23
C ARG A 33 4.64 6.46 -2.12
N GLY A 34 3.92 6.35 -1.01
CA GLY A 34 4.20 5.40 0.07
C GLY A 34 4.38 3.98 -0.44
N LEU A 35 5.34 3.29 0.17
CA LEU A 35 5.88 2.02 -0.30
C LEU A 35 5.30 0.82 0.46
N TYR A 36 4.60 1.08 1.57
CA TYR A 36 3.96 0.05 2.40
C TYR A 36 2.87 -0.74 1.66
N PRO A 37 2.94 -2.09 1.63
CA PRO A 37 1.87 -2.95 1.12
C PRO A 37 0.63 -2.90 2.04
N LEU A 38 -0.33 -2.04 1.71
CA LEU A 38 -1.52 -1.77 2.53
C LEU A 38 -2.29 -3.03 2.94
N GLY A 39 -2.75 -3.10 4.19
CA GLY A 39 -3.53 -4.23 4.71
C GLY A 39 -2.69 -5.42 5.22
N ILE A 40 -1.39 -5.48 4.93
CA ILE A 40 -0.54 -6.62 5.32
C ILE A 40 -0.51 -6.82 6.85
N SER A 41 -0.54 -5.72 7.63
CA SER A 41 -0.49 -5.75 9.10
C SER A 41 -1.86 -5.66 9.79
N ALA A 42 -2.97 -5.77 9.04
CA ALA A 42 -4.33 -5.52 9.57
C ALA A 42 -4.75 -6.43 10.74
N THR A 43 -4.22 -7.65 10.83
CA THR A 43 -4.67 -8.70 11.76
C THR A 43 -3.65 -8.97 12.85
N ASN A 44 -4.08 -8.97 14.12
CA ASN A 44 -3.23 -9.21 15.30
C ASN A 44 -2.00 -8.26 15.35
N SER A 45 -2.15 -7.03 14.87
CA SER A 45 -1.08 -6.06 14.62
C SER A 45 -0.19 -5.75 15.83
N GLY A 46 -0.75 -5.80 17.04
CA GLY A 46 -0.04 -5.55 18.29
C GLY A 46 0.54 -6.80 18.95
N VAL A 47 0.15 -7.99 18.49
CA VAL A 47 0.59 -9.25 19.08
C VAL A 47 2.03 -9.54 18.67
N THR A 48 2.89 -9.70 19.67
CA THR A 48 4.27 -10.16 19.43
C THR A 48 4.33 -11.68 19.53
N PRO A 49 4.89 -12.40 18.56
CA PRO A 49 5.02 -13.85 18.64
C PRO A 49 5.84 -14.31 19.84
N GLU A 50 5.77 -15.61 20.12
CA GLU A 50 6.67 -16.22 21.10
C GLU A 50 8.13 -16.19 20.63
N PRO A 51 9.12 -16.18 21.56
CA PRO A 51 10.54 -16.10 21.24
C PRO A 51 11.00 -17.16 20.24
N GLY A 52 12.01 -16.81 19.45
CA GLY A 52 12.57 -17.67 18.41
C GLY A 52 12.61 -16.98 17.05
N PHE A 53 12.84 -17.78 16.01
CA PHE A 53 12.86 -17.30 14.64
C PHE A 53 11.56 -17.66 13.93
N SER A 54 11.16 -16.82 12.99
CA SER A 54 10.06 -17.13 12.09
C SER A 54 10.38 -16.68 10.68
N PHE A 55 9.94 -17.46 9.72
CA PHE A 55 9.95 -17.11 8.31
C PHE A 55 8.53 -17.00 7.80
N SER A 56 8.25 -16.01 6.97
CA SER A 56 6.97 -15.89 6.26
C SER A 56 7.13 -15.32 4.87
N THR A 57 6.35 -15.82 3.93
CA THR A 57 6.17 -15.23 2.59
C THR A 57 4.79 -14.59 2.51
N TYR A 58 4.72 -13.44 1.83
CA TYR A 58 3.49 -12.71 1.57
C TYR A 58 3.34 -12.45 0.08
N LEU A 59 2.37 -13.10 -0.56
CA LEU A 59 2.00 -12.80 -1.93
C LEU A 59 0.89 -11.75 -1.93
N ALA A 60 1.17 -10.58 -2.49
CA ALA A 60 0.19 -9.53 -2.72
C ALA A 60 -0.03 -9.34 -4.22
N ILE A 61 -1.28 -9.40 -4.65
CA ILE A 61 -1.71 -9.11 -6.03
C ILE A 61 -2.65 -7.91 -5.95
N TYR A 62 -2.24 -6.79 -6.54
CA TYR A 62 -3.00 -5.55 -6.55
C TYR A 62 -3.35 -5.13 -7.97
N THR A 63 -4.63 -5.26 -8.30
CA THR A 63 -5.19 -4.95 -9.62
C THR A 63 -6.00 -3.67 -9.55
N ARG A 64 -5.77 -2.75 -10.48
CA ARG A 64 -6.46 -1.46 -10.56
C ARG A 64 -6.89 -1.16 -11.99
N SER A 65 -8.01 -0.46 -12.12
CA SER A 65 -8.54 -0.13 -13.44
C SER A 65 -9.07 1.29 -13.62
N LYS A 66 -9.15 2.07 -12.54
CA LYS A 66 -9.70 3.43 -12.59
C LYS A 66 -8.68 4.40 -12.00
N LEU A 67 -8.23 5.37 -12.79
CA LEU A 67 -7.49 6.52 -12.27
C LEU A 67 -8.50 7.51 -11.68
N LYS A 68 -8.26 7.95 -10.45
CA LYS A 68 -9.14 8.86 -9.71
C LYS A 68 -8.55 10.25 -9.60
N GLY A 69 -9.34 11.25 -9.95
CA GLY A 69 -8.97 12.67 -9.80
C GLY A 69 -9.12 13.19 -8.36
N PRO A 70 -8.94 14.50 -8.16
CA PRO A 70 -8.95 15.14 -6.84
C PRO A 70 -10.29 15.02 -6.09
N ASN A 71 -11.41 14.98 -6.82
CA ASN A 71 -12.75 14.88 -6.25
C ASN A 71 -13.27 13.43 -6.23
N GLY A 72 -12.46 12.46 -6.63
CA GLY A 72 -12.85 11.05 -6.72
C GLY A 72 -13.66 10.74 -7.97
N GLU A 73 -13.67 11.59 -8.98
CA GLU A 73 -14.12 11.33 -10.34
C GLU A 73 -13.17 10.34 -11.05
N VAL A 74 -13.63 9.63 -12.08
CA VAL A 74 -12.75 8.80 -12.92
C VAL A 74 -12.19 9.67 -14.03
N THR A 75 -10.86 9.78 -14.11
CA THR A 75 -10.17 10.60 -15.13
C THR A 75 -9.58 9.76 -16.26
N ALA A 76 -9.32 8.48 -16.02
CA ALA A 76 -8.91 7.51 -17.03
C ALA A 76 -9.22 6.06 -16.60
N THR A 77 -9.28 5.16 -17.58
CA THR A 77 -9.35 3.70 -17.36
C THR A 77 -8.15 2.99 -17.98
N GLY A 78 -7.85 1.81 -17.46
CA GLY A 78 -6.77 0.96 -17.93
C GLY A 78 -6.70 -0.33 -17.11
N LYS A 79 -5.62 -1.08 -17.26
CA LYS A 79 -5.31 -2.22 -16.41
C LYS A 79 -3.91 -2.07 -15.82
N GLN A 80 -3.83 -1.93 -14.50
CA GLN A 80 -2.58 -1.97 -13.76
C GLN A 80 -2.58 -3.18 -12.83
N SER A 81 -1.51 -3.96 -12.84
CA SER A 81 -1.30 -5.07 -11.91
C SER A 81 0.06 -4.94 -11.25
N VAL A 82 0.10 -5.17 -9.94
CA VAL A 82 1.32 -5.31 -9.17
C VAL A 82 1.25 -6.62 -8.43
N VAL A 83 2.18 -7.51 -8.71
CA VAL A 83 2.38 -8.76 -7.99
C VAL A 83 3.65 -8.59 -7.16
N MET A 84 3.58 -8.88 -5.87
CA MET A 84 4.71 -8.77 -4.97
C MET A 84 4.76 -10.01 -4.07
N ASP A 85 5.91 -10.66 -4.03
CA ASP A 85 6.25 -11.67 -3.04
C ASP A 85 7.23 -11.07 -2.02
N LEU A 86 6.79 -10.93 -0.78
CA LEU A 86 7.56 -10.38 0.32
C LEU A 86 8.02 -11.48 1.28
N ASN A 87 9.31 -11.79 1.24
CA ASN A 87 9.91 -12.82 2.08
C ASN A 87 10.49 -12.18 3.35
N THR A 88 10.02 -12.59 4.53
CA THR A 88 10.35 -11.97 5.81
C THR A 88 10.98 -12.98 6.77
N LEU A 89 12.15 -12.63 7.29
CA LEU A 89 12.76 -13.28 8.45
C LEU A 89 12.59 -12.38 9.67
N ALA A 90 12.03 -12.94 10.75
CA ALA A 90 11.88 -12.24 12.01
C ALA A 90 12.50 -13.03 13.16
N TRP A 91 13.00 -12.31 14.14
CA TRP A 91 13.55 -12.84 15.38
C TRP A 91 12.90 -12.14 16.56
N VAL A 92 12.49 -12.92 17.56
CA VAL A 92 11.95 -12.43 18.83
C VAL A 92 12.86 -12.90 19.97
N SER A 93 13.33 -11.96 20.78
CA SER A 93 14.18 -12.22 21.93
C SER A 93 13.44 -13.02 23.01
N LYS A 94 14.19 -13.87 23.71
CA LYS A 94 13.73 -14.54 24.94
C LYS A 94 13.70 -13.59 26.14
N LYS A 95 14.45 -12.48 26.09
CA LYS A 95 14.56 -11.51 27.18
C LYS A 95 13.47 -10.45 27.05
N GLU A 96 12.92 -10.05 28.18
CA GLU A 96 12.00 -8.92 28.29
C GLU A 96 12.74 -7.68 28.81
N PHE A 97 12.27 -6.50 28.37
CA PHE A 97 12.78 -5.18 28.73
C PHE A 97 11.62 -4.29 29.18
N LEU A 98 11.88 -3.12 29.77
CA LEU A 98 10.90 -2.02 29.94
C LEU A 98 9.46 -2.49 30.31
N GLY A 99 9.30 -3.21 31.43
CA GLY A 99 7.97 -3.63 31.92
C GLY A 99 7.31 -4.79 31.14
N GLY A 100 8.12 -5.65 30.53
CA GLY A 100 7.66 -6.87 29.85
C GLY A 100 7.59 -6.76 28.32
N ALA A 101 8.34 -5.82 27.75
CA ALA A 101 8.50 -5.68 26.30
C ALA A 101 9.41 -6.78 25.76
N LYS A 102 8.95 -7.58 24.81
CA LYS A 102 9.81 -8.45 24.01
C LYS A 102 10.48 -7.61 22.93
N PHE A 103 11.81 -7.67 22.87
CA PHE A 103 12.58 -7.07 21.79
C PHE A 103 12.59 -7.99 20.57
N SER A 104 12.41 -7.43 19.38
CA SER A 104 12.42 -8.18 18.13
C SER A 104 13.09 -7.38 17.01
N ALA A 105 13.50 -8.09 15.97
CA ALA A 105 13.96 -7.50 14.72
C ALA A 105 13.39 -8.29 13.53
N MET A 106 13.22 -7.63 12.38
CA MET A 106 12.89 -8.33 11.14
C MET A 106 13.53 -7.69 9.91
N ALA A 107 13.67 -8.49 8.87
CA ALA A 107 14.10 -8.09 7.54
C ALA A 107 13.17 -8.72 6.50
N SER A 108 12.68 -7.90 5.57
CA SER A 108 11.78 -8.31 4.50
C SER A 108 12.36 -7.95 3.14
N ILE A 109 12.47 -8.95 2.27
CA ILE A 109 13.04 -8.82 0.93
C ILE A 109 11.91 -9.06 -0.10
N PRO A 110 11.45 -8.02 -0.79
CA PRO A 110 10.42 -8.15 -1.81
C PRO A 110 10.98 -8.45 -3.21
N VAL A 111 10.30 -9.36 -3.90
CA VAL A 111 10.39 -9.53 -5.36
C VAL A 111 9.07 -9.05 -5.94
N ALA A 112 9.10 -8.10 -6.86
CA ALA A 112 7.92 -7.49 -7.45
C ALA A 112 7.90 -7.63 -8.97
N ASN A 113 6.70 -7.74 -9.53
CA ASN A 113 6.41 -7.67 -10.95
C ASN A 113 5.23 -6.71 -11.17
N ASN A 114 5.50 -5.64 -11.91
CA ASN A 114 4.56 -4.57 -12.21
C ASN A 114 4.21 -4.59 -13.69
N SER A 115 2.93 -4.37 -14.01
CA SER A 115 2.49 -4.08 -15.38
C SER A 115 1.44 -2.99 -15.38
N LEU A 116 1.52 -2.09 -16.35
CA LEU A 116 0.55 -1.04 -16.61
C LEU A 116 0.24 -1.01 -18.11
N THR A 117 -1.04 -1.15 -18.43
CA THR A 117 -1.59 -1.10 -19.78
C THR A 117 -2.72 -0.08 -19.80
N ASN A 118 -2.74 0.75 -20.83
CA ASN A 118 -3.83 1.66 -21.11
C ASN A 118 -4.75 1.05 -22.18
N ASP A 119 -6.06 1.19 -22.02
CA ASP A 119 -7.04 0.52 -22.90
C ASP A 119 -6.99 1.06 -24.34
N LEU A 120 -6.59 2.32 -24.53
CA LEU A 120 -6.52 2.97 -25.84
C LEU A 120 -5.15 2.84 -26.51
N THR A 121 -4.07 2.84 -25.71
CA THR A 121 -2.69 2.98 -26.20
C THR A 121 -1.81 1.74 -25.95
N GLY A 122 -2.31 0.73 -25.26
CA GLY A 122 -1.57 -0.52 -25.00
C GLY A 122 -0.60 -0.41 -23.82
N PRO A 123 0.47 -1.24 -23.77
CA PRO A 123 1.41 -1.27 -22.65
C PRO A 123 2.10 0.08 -22.44
N VAL A 124 2.08 0.58 -21.20
CA VAL A 124 2.64 1.90 -20.82
C VAL A 124 3.94 1.73 -20.04
N SER A 125 3.96 0.82 -19.07
CA SER A 125 5.09 0.62 -18.17
C SER A 125 5.03 -0.78 -17.53
N GLY A 126 6.13 -1.24 -16.96
CA GLY A 126 6.17 -2.53 -16.27
C GLY A 126 7.60 -3.00 -16.02
N GLY A 127 7.80 -3.93 -15.10
CA GLY A 127 9.14 -4.39 -14.70
C GLY A 127 9.07 -5.50 -13.67
N SER A 128 10.12 -6.29 -13.55
CA SER A 128 10.22 -7.39 -12.59
C SER A 128 11.60 -7.40 -11.95
N GLY A 129 11.67 -7.70 -10.65
CA GLY A 129 12.93 -7.84 -9.93
C GLY A 129 12.80 -7.60 -8.43
N LEU A 130 13.94 -7.46 -7.76
CA LEU A 130 13.99 -7.06 -6.37
C LEU A 130 13.45 -5.63 -6.23
N ALA A 131 12.52 -5.45 -5.29
CA ALA A 131 12.10 -4.14 -4.82
C ALA A 131 12.90 -3.75 -3.56
N ASP A 132 12.54 -2.62 -2.96
CA ASP A 132 13.29 -2.08 -1.82
C ASP A 132 13.10 -2.93 -0.56
N SER A 133 14.21 -3.31 0.07
CA SER A 133 14.23 -4.16 1.25
C SER A 133 13.81 -3.38 2.49
N PHE A 134 12.95 -3.97 3.33
CA PHE A 134 12.49 -3.35 4.56
C PHE A 134 13.19 -3.96 5.78
N TYR A 135 13.84 -3.12 6.58
CA TYR A 135 14.52 -3.54 7.79
C TYR A 135 13.88 -2.88 9.01
N GLN A 136 13.59 -3.66 10.04
CA GLN A 136 13.01 -3.21 11.29
C GLN A 136 13.89 -3.69 12.45
N PRO A 137 14.99 -2.97 12.73
CA PRO A 137 15.96 -3.40 13.74
C PRO A 137 15.48 -3.22 15.17
N PHE A 138 14.48 -2.35 15.41
CA PHE A 138 13.99 -2.04 16.75
C PHE A 138 12.48 -2.22 16.82
N ILE A 139 12.06 -3.34 17.41
CA ILE A 139 10.67 -3.64 17.69
C ILE A 139 10.53 -3.94 19.19
N LEU A 140 9.59 -3.25 19.84
CA LEU A 140 9.22 -3.51 21.23
C LEU A 140 7.75 -3.91 21.28
N GLY A 141 7.46 -5.02 21.95
CA GLY A 141 6.13 -5.59 21.99
C GLY A 141 5.69 -6.02 23.38
N TRP A 142 4.52 -5.58 23.82
CA TRP A 142 3.93 -5.94 25.10
C TRP A 142 2.66 -6.76 24.86
N ASN A 143 2.68 -8.03 25.25
CA ASN A 143 1.48 -8.87 25.27
C ASN A 143 0.90 -8.92 26.68
N LYS A 144 -0.26 -8.29 26.90
CA LYS A 144 -0.97 -8.33 28.19
C LYS A 144 -2.24 -9.20 28.06
N LYS A 145 -2.98 -9.35 29.17
CA LYS A 145 -4.16 -10.22 29.23
C LYS A 145 -5.26 -9.79 28.25
N ARG A 146 -5.49 -8.49 28.07
CA ARG A 146 -6.63 -7.92 27.32
C ARG A 146 -6.24 -7.03 26.15
N PHE A 147 -4.96 -6.70 26.02
CA PHE A 147 -4.43 -5.98 24.89
C PHE A 147 -3.01 -6.45 24.58
N ALA A 148 -2.58 -6.22 23.35
CA ALA A 148 -1.19 -6.29 22.94
C ALA A 148 -0.85 -5.04 22.14
N VAL A 149 0.36 -4.52 22.32
CA VAL A 149 0.85 -3.35 21.59
C VAL A 149 2.28 -3.60 21.15
N ARG A 150 2.61 -3.11 19.96
CA ARG A 150 3.95 -3.16 19.40
C ARG A 150 4.30 -1.80 18.83
N THR A 151 5.55 -1.38 19.00
CA THR A 151 6.11 -0.17 18.41
C THR A 151 7.37 -0.54 17.65
N THR A 152 7.57 0.08 16.50
CA THR A 152 8.66 -0.25 15.60
C THR A 152 9.27 1.00 15.01
N TYR A 153 10.60 1.01 14.93
CA TYR A 153 11.33 1.80 13.96
C TYR A 153 11.89 0.87 12.88
N GLY A 154 11.80 1.31 11.63
CA GLY A 154 12.39 0.62 10.49
C GLY A 154 12.73 1.57 9.36
N PHE A 155 13.27 1.02 8.28
CA PHE A 155 13.56 1.76 7.07
C PHE A 155 13.51 0.87 5.84
N LEU A 156 13.05 1.42 4.73
CA LEU A 156 13.21 0.83 3.40
C LEU A 156 14.53 1.32 2.81
N ALA A 157 15.39 0.37 2.48
CA ALA A 157 16.64 0.63 1.79
C ALA A 157 16.41 0.55 0.27
N PRO A 158 16.95 1.48 -0.54
CA PRO A 158 16.77 1.50 -1.99
C PRO A 158 17.62 0.42 -2.68
N THR A 159 17.39 -0.84 -2.33
CA THR A 159 18.08 -2.03 -2.87
C THR A 159 17.46 -2.52 -4.17
N GLY A 160 16.25 -2.06 -4.51
CA GLY A 160 15.55 -2.48 -5.70
C GLY A 160 16.12 -1.87 -6.98
N SER A 161 15.74 -2.44 -8.13
CA SER A 161 16.17 -1.93 -9.43
C SER A 161 15.54 -0.55 -9.70
N TYR A 162 16.41 0.47 -9.79
CA TYR A 162 16.04 1.84 -10.12
C TYR A 162 17.03 2.48 -11.10
N LYS A 163 16.51 3.00 -12.20
CA LYS A 163 17.22 3.83 -13.17
C LYS A 163 16.37 5.06 -13.52
N LEU A 164 16.98 6.23 -13.46
CA LEU A 164 16.33 7.49 -13.82
C LEU A 164 15.75 7.43 -15.25
N GLY A 165 14.51 7.85 -15.41
CA GLY A 165 13.79 7.87 -16.70
C GLY A 165 13.33 6.49 -17.21
N ALA A 166 13.64 5.41 -16.49
CA ALA A 166 13.17 4.09 -16.88
C ALA A 166 11.71 3.87 -16.45
N ASN A 167 10.91 3.26 -17.34
CA ASN A 167 9.52 2.89 -17.10
C ASN A 167 9.36 1.48 -16.52
N ASN A 168 10.47 0.83 -16.14
CA ASN A 168 10.50 -0.54 -15.61
C ASN A 168 11.10 -0.67 -14.21
N ASN A 169 11.16 0.44 -13.48
CA ASN A 169 11.64 0.46 -12.11
C ASN A 169 10.70 -0.33 -11.17
N VAL A 170 11.32 -1.10 -10.28
CA VAL A 170 10.65 -1.83 -9.20
C VAL A 170 11.12 -1.38 -7.81
N GLY A 171 12.29 -0.74 -7.73
CA GLY A 171 12.75 0.03 -6.57
C GLY A 171 12.37 1.51 -6.68
N SER A 172 12.35 2.20 -5.56
CA SER A 172 11.94 3.61 -5.46
C SER A 172 13.07 4.60 -5.76
N GLY A 173 14.31 4.20 -5.49
CA GLY A 173 15.50 5.04 -5.63
C GLY A 173 15.71 6.04 -4.47
N TYR A 174 15.01 5.89 -3.35
CA TYR A 174 15.21 6.68 -2.12
C TYR A 174 15.11 5.82 -0.86
N TRP A 175 15.67 6.34 0.23
CA TRP A 175 15.44 5.79 1.56
C TRP A 175 14.09 6.24 2.11
N THR A 176 13.45 5.37 2.89
CA THR A 176 12.25 5.72 3.66
C THR A 176 12.44 5.31 5.11
N HIS A 177 12.40 6.27 6.03
CA HIS A 177 12.37 6.00 7.47
C HIS A 177 10.93 5.78 7.93
N ILE A 178 10.73 4.83 8.83
CA ILE A 178 9.41 4.39 9.24
C ILE A 178 9.33 4.31 10.75
N VAL A 179 8.27 4.91 11.30
CA VAL A 179 7.80 4.62 12.66
C VAL A 179 6.40 4.05 12.55
N SER A 180 6.14 2.96 13.26
CA SER A 180 4.83 2.31 13.25
C SER A 180 4.45 1.78 14.62
N SER A 181 3.14 1.64 14.85
CA SER A 181 2.63 0.92 16.01
C SER A 181 1.45 0.03 15.64
N GLY A 182 1.38 -1.15 16.23
CA GLY A 182 0.24 -2.04 16.13
C GLY A 182 -0.40 -2.24 17.50
N GLN A 183 -1.73 -2.27 17.56
CA GLN A 183 -2.49 -2.54 18.77
C GLN A 183 -3.56 -3.60 18.50
N THR A 184 -3.71 -4.56 19.40
CA THR A 184 -4.73 -5.60 19.35
C THR A 184 -5.45 -5.69 20.69
N PHE A 185 -6.77 -5.55 20.69
CA PHE A 185 -7.62 -5.68 21.86
C PHE A 185 -8.39 -7.00 21.81
N PHE A 186 -8.34 -7.77 22.90
CA PHE A 186 -9.08 -9.02 23.05
C PHE A 186 -10.43 -8.71 23.69
N LEU A 187 -11.51 -8.69 22.92
CA LEU A 187 -12.84 -8.28 23.41
C LEU A 187 -13.48 -9.34 24.31
N THR A 188 -13.23 -10.61 24.06
CA THR A 188 -13.78 -11.74 24.85
C THR A 188 -12.75 -12.32 25.81
N LYS A 189 -13.20 -12.90 26.95
CA LYS A 189 -12.29 -13.48 27.96
C LYS A 189 -11.40 -14.58 27.39
N ASN A 190 -11.96 -15.38 26.47
CA ASN A 190 -11.26 -16.42 25.72
C ASN A 190 -10.40 -15.89 24.55
N LYS A 191 -10.29 -14.56 24.39
CA LYS A 191 -9.52 -13.88 23.32
C LYS A 191 -9.97 -14.21 21.89
N ALA A 192 -11.15 -14.80 21.72
CA ALA A 192 -11.64 -15.22 20.42
C ALA A 192 -12.01 -14.03 19.51
N THR A 193 -12.64 -12.98 20.06
CA THR A 193 -12.93 -11.76 19.30
C THR A 193 -11.83 -10.75 19.53
N THR A 194 -11.27 -10.24 18.43
CA THR A 194 -10.15 -9.29 18.44
C THR A 194 -10.44 -8.09 17.56
N VAL A 195 -10.04 -6.91 18.04
CA VAL A 195 -9.98 -5.69 17.23
C VAL A 195 -8.51 -5.32 17.10
N SER A 196 -8.03 -5.08 15.89
CA SER A 196 -6.65 -4.69 15.65
C SER A 196 -6.58 -3.41 14.83
N THR A 197 -5.54 -2.63 15.07
CA THR A 197 -5.19 -1.47 14.26
C THR A 197 -3.68 -1.33 14.16
N PHE A 198 -3.18 -0.89 13.02
CA PHE A 198 -1.78 -0.67 12.75
C PHE A 198 -1.63 0.68 12.08
N GLN A 199 -0.77 1.54 12.63
CA GLN A 199 -0.46 2.84 12.04
C GLN A 199 1.01 2.87 11.65
N MET A 200 1.31 3.47 10.51
CA MET A 200 2.66 3.64 10.00
C MET A 200 2.81 5.03 9.41
N TYR A 201 3.88 5.73 9.75
CA TYR A 201 4.28 6.97 9.10
C TYR A 201 5.60 6.76 8.35
N GLU A 202 5.63 7.20 7.10
CA GLU A 202 6.75 7.06 6.18
C GLU A 202 7.37 8.45 5.92
N TRP A 203 8.65 8.60 6.28
CA TRP A 203 9.49 9.73 5.88
C TRP A 203 10.39 9.33 4.72
N HIS A 204 10.08 9.80 3.52
CA HIS A 204 10.85 9.58 2.31
C HIS A 204 11.97 10.60 2.19
N THR A 205 13.10 10.18 1.65
CA THR A 205 14.24 11.04 1.32
C THR A 205 14.23 11.43 -0.16
N GLU A 206 15.19 12.24 -0.59
CA GLU A 206 15.36 12.62 -1.99
C GLU A 206 15.59 11.39 -2.89
N GLN A 207 14.84 11.34 -4.00
CA GLN A 207 15.02 10.32 -5.02
C GLN A 207 16.30 10.55 -5.82
N LYS A 208 17.09 9.48 -5.92
CA LYS A 208 18.40 9.48 -6.57
C LYS A 208 18.34 10.05 -7.99
N GLY A 209 19.05 11.16 -8.20
CA GLY A 209 19.24 11.76 -9.52
C GLY A 209 18.11 12.66 -10.01
N THR A 210 17.06 12.91 -9.20
CA THR A 210 15.93 13.78 -9.60
C THR A 210 15.82 15.07 -8.81
N LYS A 211 16.40 15.13 -7.60
CA LYS A 211 16.11 16.19 -6.60
C LYS A 211 14.63 16.27 -6.20
N ILE A 212 13.86 15.21 -6.48
CA ILE A 212 12.47 15.11 -6.07
C ILE A 212 12.42 14.53 -4.67
N HIS A 213 11.74 15.23 -3.78
CA HIS A 213 11.37 14.74 -2.47
C HIS A 213 9.91 14.25 -2.51
N PRO A 214 9.67 12.94 -2.33
CA PRO A 214 8.32 12.42 -2.18
C PRO A 214 7.63 13.05 -0.96
N GLY A 215 6.31 13.24 -1.05
CA GLY A 215 5.51 13.65 0.09
C GLY A 215 5.41 12.52 1.12
N GLN A 216 5.27 12.84 2.40
CA GLN A 216 5.22 11.85 3.48
C GLN A 216 3.88 11.15 3.55
N THR A 217 3.85 9.94 4.08
CA THR A 217 2.64 9.08 4.05
C THR A 217 2.27 8.60 5.43
N ILE A 218 0.98 8.64 5.76
CA ILE A 218 0.42 7.89 6.88
C ILE A 218 -0.45 6.76 6.36
N ASN A 219 -0.29 5.58 6.95
CA ASN A 219 -1.04 4.37 6.66
C ASN A 219 -1.73 3.88 7.93
N LEU A 220 -2.93 3.34 7.76
CA LEU A 220 -3.74 2.77 8.82
C LEU A 220 -4.34 1.46 8.31
N ASP A 221 -3.97 0.33 8.90
CA ASP A 221 -4.71 -0.93 8.74
C ASP A 221 -5.57 -1.19 9.97
N TYR A 222 -6.69 -1.88 9.79
CA TYR A 222 -7.58 -2.22 10.89
C TYR A 222 -8.37 -3.49 10.61
N SER A 223 -8.82 -4.15 11.67
CA SER A 223 -9.65 -5.34 11.56
C SER A 223 -10.50 -5.61 12.79
N VAL A 224 -11.57 -6.37 12.56
CA VAL A 224 -12.33 -7.07 13.60
C VAL A 224 -12.38 -8.53 13.20
N MET A 225 -11.81 -9.40 14.03
CA MET A 225 -11.57 -10.80 13.70
C MET A 225 -12.11 -11.71 14.81
N GLN A 226 -12.75 -12.82 14.41
CA GLN A 226 -13.26 -13.86 15.28
C GLN A 226 -12.47 -15.16 15.09
N ALA A 227 -11.91 -15.70 16.16
CA ALA A 227 -11.29 -17.02 16.19
C ALA A 227 -12.34 -18.09 16.52
N ILE A 228 -12.34 -19.17 15.75
CA ILE A 228 -13.23 -20.31 15.82
C ILE A 228 -12.35 -21.57 15.93
N PRO A 229 -12.46 -22.36 17.00
CA PRO A 229 -11.79 -23.65 17.06
C PRO A 229 -12.45 -24.61 16.06
N ILE A 230 -11.65 -25.21 15.17
CA ILE A 230 -12.15 -26.16 14.17
C ILE A 230 -11.92 -27.60 14.63
N ARG A 231 -10.71 -27.87 15.16
CA ARG A 231 -10.29 -29.13 15.77
C ARG A 231 -9.30 -28.83 16.89
N GLU A 232 -8.87 -29.85 17.61
CA GLU A 232 -7.73 -29.74 18.51
C GLU A 232 -6.52 -29.14 17.76
N ASN A 233 -5.92 -28.09 18.32
CA ASN A 233 -4.78 -27.35 17.76
C ASN A 233 -5.00 -26.66 16.40
N ILE A 234 -6.22 -26.64 15.85
CA ILE A 234 -6.56 -25.90 14.61
C ILE A 234 -7.52 -24.76 14.95
N ARG A 235 -7.10 -23.53 14.67
CA ARG A 235 -7.94 -22.33 14.88
C ARG A 235 -8.04 -21.53 13.59
N LEU A 236 -9.27 -21.35 13.11
CA LEU A 236 -9.61 -20.44 12.03
C LEU A 236 -9.93 -19.07 12.64
N GLN A 237 -9.30 -18.02 12.15
CA GLN A 237 -9.70 -16.64 12.36
C GLN A 237 -10.39 -16.15 11.10
N ILE A 238 -11.54 -15.49 11.23
CA ILE A 238 -12.25 -14.87 10.11
C ILE A 238 -12.79 -13.50 10.53
N GLY A 239 -12.84 -12.55 9.61
CA GLY A 239 -13.43 -11.26 9.93
C GLY A 239 -13.26 -10.19 8.87
N LEU A 240 -13.58 -8.96 9.26
CA LEU A 240 -13.49 -7.78 8.41
C LEU A 240 -12.13 -7.12 8.59
N VAL A 241 -11.57 -6.66 7.47
CA VAL A 241 -10.30 -5.94 7.41
C VAL A 241 -10.47 -4.69 6.56
N GLY A 242 -9.63 -3.69 6.78
CA GLY A 242 -9.56 -2.52 5.92
C GLY A 242 -8.25 -1.78 6.07
N TYR A 243 -8.05 -0.81 5.19
CA TYR A 243 -6.92 0.11 5.27
C TYR A 243 -7.29 1.51 4.79
N ASN A 244 -6.50 2.49 5.22
CA ASN A 244 -6.46 3.85 4.71
C ASN A 244 -5.00 4.25 4.48
N THR A 245 -4.74 5.01 3.42
CA THR A 245 -3.47 5.72 3.25
C THR A 245 -3.73 7.15 2.82
N ARG A 246 -2.90 8.07 3.31
CA ARG A 246 -2.93 9.50 2.97
C ARG A 246 -1.53 10.01 2.79
N GLN A 247 -1.29 10.73 1.70
CA GLN A 247 -0.15 11.64 1.63
C GLN A 247 -0.43 12.83 2.56
N THR A 248 0.54 13.21 3.38
CA THR A 248 0.39 14.21 4.45
C THR A 248 1.19 15.48 4.21
N THR A 249 2.18 15.43 3.33
CA THR A 249 2.96 16.60 2.91
C THR A 249 3.01 16.70 1.41
N ASP A 250 3.29 17.90 0.92
CA ASP A 250 3.58 18.16 -0.48
C ASP A 250 4.79 17.34 -0.94
N LYS A 251 4.75 16.93 -2.21
CA LYS A 251 5.96 16.50 -2.92
C LYS A 251 6.64 17.73 -3.50
N THR A 252 7.97 17.74 -3.53
CA THR A 252 8.75 18.90 -3.98
C THR A 252 9.86 18.47 -4.93
N GLY A 253 10.32 19.37 -5.78
CA GLY A 253 11.43 19.09 -6.70
C GLY A 253 11.42 20.07 -7.88
N PRO A 254 12.50 20.11 -8.66
CA PRO A 254 12.65 21.08 -9.76
C PRO A 254 11.64 20.87 -10.89
N THR A 255 11.12 19.65 -11.06
CA THR A 255 10.15 19.29 -12.10
C THR A 255 8.70 19.18 -11.59
N ILE A 256 8.47 19.44 -10.30
CA ILE A 256 7.15 19.31 -9.69
C ILE A 256 6.40 20.64 -9.80
N THR A 257 5.24 20.62 -10.47
CA THR A 257 4.36 21.80 -10.55
C THR A 257 3.63 22.04 -9.23
N LEU A 258 3.14 23.26 -9.01
CA LEU A 258 2.34 23.59 -7.82
C LEU A 258 1.09 22.71 -7.69
N GLU A 259 0.46 22.38 -8.82
CA GLU A 259 -0.70 21.49 -8.85
C GLU A 259 -0.33 20.06 -8.44
N GLN A 260 0.76 19.51 -8.99
CA GLN A 260 1.25 18.17 -8.63
C GLN A 260 1.70 18.09 -7.17
N SER A 261 2.26 19.19 -6.65
CA SER A 261 2.70 19.32 -5.26
C SER A 261 1.52 19.16 -4.29
N LYS A 262 0.40 19.83 -4.60
CA LYS A 262 -0.85 19.82 -3.81
C LYS A 262 -1.75 18.61 -4.05
N ALA A 263 -1.50 17.82 -5.10
CA ALA A 263 -2.28 16.64 -5.44
C ALA A 263 -1.97 15.45 -4.52
N HIS A 264 -2.36 15.55 -3.25
CA HIS A 264 -2.18 14.50 -2.24
C HIS A 264 -3.08 13.32 -2.56
N TYR A 265 -2.51 12.12 -2.57
CA TYR A 265 -3.31 10.91 -2.77
C TYR A 265 -3.98 10.43 -1.49
N ALA A 266 -5.10 9.74 -1.68
CA ALA A 266 -5.83 9.04 -0.65
C ALA A 266 -6.36 7.72 -1.20
N ALA A 267 -6.21 6.63 -0.45
CA ALA A 267 -6.89 5.39 -0.77
C ALA A 267 -7.54 4.77 0.48
N ASN A 268 -8.64 4.07 0.27
CA ASN A 268 -9.42 3.40 1.31
C ASN A 268 -9.85 2.04 0.81
N ALA A 269 -9.84 1.04 1.68
CA ALA A 269 -10.40 -0.25 1.36
C ALA A 269 -11.04 -0.92 2.56
N ILE A 270 -12.00 -1.77 2.26
CA ILE A 270 -12.59 -2.74 3.18
C ILE A 270 -12.62 -4.11 2.50
N GLY A 271 -12.70 -5.15 3.30
CA GLY A 271 -12.91 -6.50 2.82
C GLY A 271 -12.87 -7.50 3.96
N PHE A 272 -12.37 -8.69 3.67
CA PHE A 272 -12.39 -9.80 4.61
C PHE A 272 -11.04 -10.51 4.65
N ALA A 273 -10.79 -11.19 5.78
CA ALA A 273 -9.62 -11.99 5.97
C ALA A 273 -9.95 -13.33 6.62
N THR A 274 -9.13 -14.33 6.32
CA THR A 274 -9.05 -15.58 7.05
C THR A 274 -7.61 -15.85 7.45
N ASN A 275 -7.40 -16.41 8.64
CA ASN A 275 -6.10 -16.91 9.09
C ASN A 275 -6.29 -18.26 9.74
N LEU A 276 -5.62 -19.29 9.24
CA LEU A 276 -5.64 -20.64 9.77
C LEU A 276 -4.33 -20.89 10.52
N ASN A 277 -4.43 -21.08 11.84
CA ASN A 277 -3.32 -21.57 12.64
C ASN A 277 -3.36 -23.09 12.64
N LEU A 278 -2.28 -23.69 12.17
CA LEU A 278 -2.09 -25.14 12.04
C LEU A 278 -1.14 -25.65 13.15
N PRO A 279 -1.06 -26.98 13.34
CA PRO A 279 -0.01 -27.60 14.15
C PRO A 279 1.40 -27.20 13.67
N GLU A 280 2.42 -27.55 14.45
CA GLU A 280 3.83 -27.26 14.11
C GLU A 280 4.16 -25.78 13.88
N LYS A 281 3.40 -24.88 14.54
CA LYS A 281 3.60 -23.42 14.48
C LYS A 281 3.50 -22.86 13.05
N VAL A 282 2.71 -23.49 12.18
CA VAL A 282 2.43 -23.02 10.82
C VAL A 282 1.18 -22.13 10.81
N ASN A 283 1.20 -21.06 10.03
CA ASN A 283 0.05 -20.21 9.77
C ASN A 283 -0.12 -19.98 8.27
N VAL A 284 -1.36 -20.02 7.80
CA VAL A 284 -1.74 -19.63 6.43
C VAL A 284 -2.86 -18.62 6.51
N GLY A 285 -2.80 -17.56 5.72
CA GLY A 285 -3.84 -16.53 5.72
C GLY A 285 -4.16 -16.02 4.32
N PHE A 286 -5.36 -15.47 4.20
CA PHE A 286 -5.88 -14.86 2.99
C PHE A 286 -6.57 -13.55 3.35
N LYS A 287 -6.41 -12.52 2.51
CA LYS A 287 -7.14 -11.27 2.62
C LYS A 287 -7.60 -10.81 1.25
N TYR A 288 -8.80 -10.26 1.19
CA TYR A 288 -9.32 -9.53 0.05
C TYR A 288 -9.67 -8.11 0.49
N PHE A 289 -9.32 -7.12 -0.33
CA PHE A 289 -9.66 -5.72 -0.11
C PHE A 289 -10.24 -5.12 -1.39
N GLN A 290 -11.38 -4.47 -1.28
CA GLN A 290 -11.99 -3.66 -2.32
C GLN A 290 -11.76 -2.18 -1.99
N GLU A 291 -11.15 -1.44 -2.92
CA GLU A 291 -10.93 -0.01 -2.73
C GLU A 291 -12.15 0.83 -3.13
N PHE A 292 -12.32 1.96 -2.44
CA PHE A 292 -13.38 2.93 -2.68
C PHE A 292 -12.96 4.34 -2.27
N GLY A 293 -13.54 5.34 -2.95
CA GLY A 293 -13.34 6.75 -2.60
C GLY A 293 -11.88 7.22 -2.73
N ASN A 294 -11.08 6.57 -3.57
CA ASN A 294 -9.70 6.96 -3.80
C ASN A 294 -9.62 8.31 -4.51
N ARG A 295 -8.58 9.09 -4.23
CA ARG A 295 -8.32 10.43 -4.81
C ARG A 295 -6.87 10.55 -5.23
N ASN A 296 -6.62 11.21 -6.35
CA ASN A 296 -5.28 11.40 -6.95
C ASN A 296 -4.45 10.11 -7.05
N THR A 297 -5.11 8.97 -7.25
CA THR A 297 -4.48 7.66 -7.33
C THR A 297 -5.39 6.68 -8.05
N PHE A 298 -4.87 5.48 -8.33
CA PHE A 298 -5.66 4.41 -8.90
C PHE A 298 -6.56 3.74 -7.87
N GLN A 299 -7.69 3.20 -8.32
CA GLN A 299 -8.63 2.43 -7.52
C GLN A 299 -8.84 1.04 -8.12
N GLY A 300 -8.88 0.03 -7.25
CA GLY A 300 -9.09 -1.35 -7.63
C GLY A 300 -9.36 -2.28 -6.45
N TYR A 301 -8.70 -3.43 -6.43
CA TYR A 301 -8.79 -4.42 -5.38
C TYR A 301 -7.45 -5.14 -5.20
N SER A 302 -7.20 -5.64 -3.99
CA SER A 302 -6.02 -6.46 -3.72
C SER A 302 -6.38 -7.78 -3.06
N VAL A 303 -5.71 -8.83 -3.52
CA VAL A 303 -5.71 -10.16 -2.89
C VAL A 303 -4.36 -10.36 -2.25
N GLN A 304 -4.37 -10.94 -1.05
CA GLN A 304 -3.15 -11.20 -0.31
C GLN A 304 -3.19 -12.61 0.29
N ALA A 305 -2.09 -13.34 0.20
CA ALA A 305 -1.91 -14.64 0.81
C ALA A 305 -0.62 -14.66 1.63
N VAL A 306 -0.66 -15.29 2.79
CA VAL A 306 0.50 -15.45 3.67
C VAL A 306 0.68 -16.90 4.04
N ALA A 307 1.93 -17.33 4.09
CA ALA A 307 2.33 -18.57 4.74
C ALA A 307 3.51 -18.26 5.67
N GLY A 308 3.47 -18.79 6.89
CA GLY A 308 4.51 -18.57 7.89
C GLY A 308 4.77 -19.80 8.74
N ILE A 309 6.01 -19.94 9.17
CA ILE A 309 6.48 -20.97 10.08
C ILE A 309 7.37 -20.34 11.15
N ARG A 310 7.27 -20.85 12.38
CA ARG A 310 8.14 -20.44 13.49
C ARG A 310 8.94 -21.65 13.96
N PHE A 311 10.23 -21.46 14.21
CA PHE A 311 11.14 -22.47 14.74
C PHE A 311 11.75 -22.00 16.05
#